data_AF-A0AAW7T3A4-F1
#
_entry.id   AF-A0AAW7T3A4-F1
#
_cell.length_a   1.000
_cell.length_b   1.000
_cell.length_c   1.000
_cell.angle_alpha   90.00
_cell.angle_beta   90.00
_cell.angle_gamma   90.00
#
_symmetry.space_group_name_H-M   'P 1'
#
loop_
_entity.id
_entity.type
_entity.pdbx_description
1 polymer ?
#
loop_
_entity_poly.entity_id
_entity_poly.type
_entity_poly.pdbx_seq_one_letter_code
_entity_poly.pdbx_strand_id
1 'polypeptide(L)'
;DAARPRARRYRPRGRAGRPHDAARARGLVVHPGASAASRRWPAERFGEAAARLAPLFDGIAVTGSASERALVEAVCERAGPRAVPLAGALPLGELGALIETADLLLSNNSGPVHLAAALGTPVVDLYALTNPQHTPWRVPHRVLNVDVPCRNCYRSVCDQPGHPCLLGVSVDDVVAATHALLRGSERHALRAAARAAAHGAAPVAVNASNVIPFAHAITRS
;
A
#
# COMPACT_ATOMS: atom_id res chain seq x y z
N ASP A 1 -11.66 -15.61 -46.45
CA ASP A 1 -12.27 -15.08 -45.21
C ASP A 1 -11.91 -15.90 -43.98
N ALA A 2 -10.81 -15.52 -43.32
CA ALA A 2 -10.37 -16.16 -42.08
C ALA A 2 -10.93 -15.39 -40.87
N ALA A 3 -11.91 -15.96 -40.20
CA ALA A 3 -12.49 -15.40 -38.98
C ALA A 3 -11.44 -15.37 -37.85
N ARG A 4 -11.07 -14.16 -37.39
CA ARG A 4 -10.25 -13.98 -36.19
C ARG A 4 -10.96 -14.55 -34.96
N PRO A 5 -10.30 -15.36 -34.11
CA PRO A 5 -10.91 -15.83 -32.87
C PRO A 5 -11.18 -14.65 -31.94
N ARG A 6 -12.41 -14.55 -31.44
CA ARG A 6 -12.80 -13.55 -30.44
C ARG A 6 -11.96 -13.76 -29.18
N ALA A 7 -11.17 -12.75 -28.80
CA ALA A 7 -10.38 -12.77 -27.58
C ALA A 7 -11.28 -13.11 -26.38
N ARG A 8 -10.95 -14.19 -25.66
CA ARG A 8 -11.59 -14.49 -24.37
C ARG A 8 -11.33 -13.31 -23.44
N ARG A 9 -12.41 -12.61 -23.06
CA ARG A 9 -12.34 -11.58 -22.00
C ARG A 9 -11.78 -12.24 -20.75
N TYR A 10 -10.59 -11.84 -20.33
CA TYR A 10 -10.07 -12.14 -19.00
C TYR A 10 -11.06 -11.61 -17.96
N ARG A 11 -11.75 -12.52 -17.27
CA ARG A 11 -12.54 -12.21 -16.08
C ARG A 11 -11.58 -12.33 -14.89
N PRO A 12 -11.14 -11.22 -14.27
CA PRO A 12 -10.45 -11.33 -13.00
C PRO A 12 -11.43 -12.02 -12.03
N ARG A 13 -10.97 -13.10 -11.39
CA ARG A 13 -11.68 -13.65 -10.23
C ARG A 13 -11.73 -12.53 -9.21
N GLY A 14 -12.91 -11.96 -8.98
CA GLY A 14 -13.11 -11.03 -7.88
C GLY A 14 -12.79 -11.76 -6.59
N ARG A 15 -11.63 -11.48 -5.99
CA ARG A 15 -11.38 -11.87 -4.60
C ARG A 15 -12.29 -10.96 -3.76
N ALA A 16 -13.31 -11.56 -3.15
CA ALA A 16 -14.07 -10.92 -2.09
C ALA A 16 -13.09 -10.38 -1.04
N GLY A 17 -13.34 -9.19 -0.50
CA GLY A 17 -12.50 -8.61 0.54
C GLY A 17 -12.29 -9.62 1.67
N ARG A 18 -11.04 -9.76 2.13
CA ARG A 18 -10.70 -10.74 3.16
C ARG A 18 -11.42 -10.37 4.47
N PRO A 19 -12.05 -11.33 5.17
CA PRO A 19 -12.48 -11.12 6.53
C PRO A 19 -11.28 -10.74 7.40
N HIS A 20 -11.41 -9.70 8.21
CA HIS A 20 -10.45 -9.39 9.26
C HIS A 20 -10.66 -10.43 10.36
N ASP A 21 -9.85 -11.49 10.38
CA ASP A 21 -9.81 -12.38 11.53
C ASP A 21 -9.15 -11.63 12.70
N ALA A 22 -9.87 -11.48 13.81
CA ALA A 22 -9.40 -10.73 14.98
C ALA A 22 -8.16 -11.37 15.64
N ALA A 23 -7.80 -12.60 15.24
CA ALA A 23 -6.64 -13.32 15.75
C ALA A 23 -5.33 -13.07 14.97
N ARG A 24 -5.35 -12.34 13.84
CA ARG A 24 -4.16 -12.13 13.01
C ARG A 24 -3.54 -10.75 13.25
N ALA A 25 -2.22 -10.73 13.48
CA ALA A 25 -1.44 -9.51 13.62
C ALA A 25 -1.63 -8.55 12.42
N ARG A 26 -1.97 -7.29 12.72
CA ARG A 26 -2.17 -6.21 11.75
C ARG A 26 -0.84 -5.65 11.27
N GLY A 27 -0.66 -5.58 9.95
CA GLY A 27 0.58 -5.16 9.32
C GLY A 27 0.47 -3.90 8.47
N LEU A 28 1.42 -2.97 8.63
CA LEU A 28 1.62 -1.83 7.76
C LEU A 28 2.93 -1.98 6.98
N VAL A 29 2.87 -1.85 5.66
CA VAL A 29 4.07 -1.69 4.83
C VAL A 29 4.21 -0.22 4.47
N VAL A 30 5.38 0.35 4.70
CA VAL A 30 5.76 1.70 4.26
C VAL A 30 6.83 1.57 3.18
N HIS A 31 6.65 2.28 2.06
CA HIS A 31 7.64 2.36 0.99
C HIS A 31 7.89 3.82 0.61
N PRO A 32 8.89 4.48 1.22
CA PRO A 32 9.19 5.89 0.97
C PRO A 32 9.97 6.14 -0.34
N GLY A 33 10.40 5.07 -1.01
CA GLY A 33 11.19 5.12 -2.24
C GLY A 33 10.41 5.51 -3.49
N ALA A 34 11.14 6.02 -4.48
CA ALA A 34 10.68 6.24 -5.86
C ALA A 34 11.90 6.55 -6.75
N SER A 35 11.85 6.21 -8.05
CA SER A 35 12.99 6.45 -8.96
C SER A 35 13.29 7.94 -9.22
N ALA A 36 12.28 8.80 -9.12
CA ALA A 36 12.40 10.24 -9.31
C ALA A 36 12.24 10.98 -7.98
N ALA A 37 13.13 11.93 -7.69
CA ALA A 37 13.08 12.75 -6.47
C ALA A 37 11.78 13.57 -6.38
N SER A 38 11.27 14.05 -7.52
CA SER A 38 9.96 14.73 -7.63
C SER A 38 8.76 13.85 -7.26
N ARG A 39 8.94 12.54 -7.08
CA ARG A 39 7.87 11.61 -6.71
C ARG A 39 8.04 11.08 -5.29
N ARG A 40 8.95 11.65 -4.49
CA ARG A 40 9.18 11.25 -3.10
C ARG A 40 8.55 12.25 -2.17
N TRP A 41 7.61 11.78 -1.34
CA TRP A 41 7.19 12.52 -0.16
C TRP A 41 8.30 12.44 0.91
N PRO A 42 8.47 13.46 1.78
CA PRO A 42 9.61 13.53 2.69
C PRO A 42 9.67 12.35 3.66
N ALA A 43 10.88 11.85 3.92
CA ALA A 43 11.13 10.72 4.80
C ALA A 43 10.64 10.99 6.23
N GLU A 44 10.85 12.21 6.71
CA GLU A 44 10.45 12.66 8.04
C GLU A 44 8.94 12.59 8.19
N ARG A 45 8.19 12.93 7.14
CA ARG A 45 6.72 12.86 7.14
C ARG A 45 6.22 11.43 7.04
N PHE A 46 6.88 10.56 6.27
CA PHE A 46 6.61 9.11 6.31
C PHE A 46 6.81 8.55 7.71
N GLY A 47 7.92 8.89 8.37
CA GLY A 47 8.23 8.46 9.73
C GLY A 47 7.21 8.96 10.74
N GLU A 48 6.83 10.24 10.68
CA GLU A 48 5.81 10.82 11.55
C GLU A 48 4.43 10.16 11.35
N ALA A 49 4.02 9.96 10.10
CA ALA A 49 2.78 9.24 9.79
C ALA A 49 2.81 7.82 10.35
N ALA A 50 3.91 7.09 10.13
CA ALA A 50 4.08 5.74 10.65
C ALA A 50 4.03 5.70 12.19
N ALA A 51 4.68 6.64 12.88
CA ALA A 51 4.63 6.76 14.35
C ALA A 51 3.19 6.96 14.85
N ARG A 52 2.44 7.86 14.22
CA ARG A 52 1.04 8.15 14.59
C ARG A 52 0.11 6.99 14.30
N LEU A 53 0.42 6.18 13.29
CA LEU A 53 -0.35 5.00 12.91
C LEU A 53 0.06 3.74 13.68
N ALA A 54 1.24 3.73 14.31
CA ALA A 54 1.79 2.57 15.01
C ALA A 54 0.84 1.90 16.01
N PRO A 55 -0.01 2.63 16.77
CA PRO A 55 -0.99 1.99 17.66
C PRO A 55 -2.03 1.11 16.96
N LEU A 56 -2.25 1.26 15.66
CA LEU A 56 -3.22 0.50 14.87
C LEU A 56 -2.66 -0.81 14.31
N PHE A 57 -1.35 -1.01 14.37
CA PHE A 57 -0.64 -2.11 13.74
C PHE A 57 0.25 -2.82 14.74
N ASP A 58 0.35 -4.13 14.62
CA ASP A 58 1.24 -4.98 15.42
C ASP A 58 2.69 -4.93 14.90
N GLY A 59 2.89 -4.54 13.63
CA GLY A 59 4.21 -4.30 13.07
C GLY A 59 4.18 -3.36 11.86
N ILE A 60 5.31 -2.68 11.64
CA ILE A 60 5.53 -1.80 10.49
C ILE A 60 6.80 -2.27 9.77
N ALA A 61 6.68 -2.61 8.48
CA ALA A 61 7.82 -2.92 7.63
C ALA A 61 8.13 -1.72 6.75
N VAL A 62 9.36 -1.19 6.81
CA VAL A 62 9.80 -0.08 5.95
C VAL A 62 10.72 -0.62 4.87
N THR A 63 10.28 -0.53 3.62
CA THR A 63 10.93 -1.19 2.48
C THR A 63 11.58 -0.18 1.54
N GLY A 64 12.58 -0.62 0.79
CA GLY A 64 13.29 0.19 -0.20
C GLY A 64 14.30 -0.67 -0.94
N SER A 65 14.91 -0.14 -2.00
CA SER A 65 16.08 -0.78 -2.60
C SER A 65 17.30 -0.72 -1.65
N ALA A 66 18.38 -1.43 -1.97
CA ALA A 66 19.63 -1.31 -1.23
C ALA A 66 20.19 0.13 -1.27
N SER A 67 19.99 0.86 -2.37
CA SER A 67 20.43 2.27 -2.50
C SER A 67 19.55 3.26 -1.75
N GLU A 68 18.39 2.83 -1.25
CA GLU A 68 17.47 3.63 -0.44
C GLU A 68 17.61 3.35 1.07
N ARG A 69 18.70 2.70 1.51
CA ARG A 69 18.93 2.35 2.91
C ARG A 69 18.83 3.54 3.87
N ALA A 70 19.54 4.62 3.58
CA ALA A 70 19.49 5.83 4.41
C ALA A 70 18.08 6.44 4.48
N LEU A 71 17.31 6.35 3.39
CA LEU A 71 15.93 6.81 3.35
C LEU A 71 15.03 5.97 4.26
N VAL A 72 15.18 4.65 4.21
CA VAL A 72 14.44 3.70 5.04
C VAL A 72 14.79 3.86 6.52
N GLU A 73 16.08 4.01 6.84
CA GLU A 73 16.56 4.22 8.21
C GLU A 73 15.99 5.50 8.81
N ALA A 74 16.01 6.62 8.07
CA ALA A 74 15.42 7.89 8.52
C ALA A 74 13.92 7.79 8.83
N VAL A 75 13.17 6.99 8.05
CA VAL A 75 11.76 6.71 8.34
C VAL A 75 11.62 5.90 9.63
N CYS A 76 12.40 4.82 9.79
CA CYS A 76 12.34 3.96 10.97
C CYS A 76 12.70 4.71 12.27
N GLU A 77 13.75 5.53 12.25
CA GLU A 77 14.18 6.35 13.38
C GLU A 77 13.03 7.21 13.93
N ARG A 78 12.20 7.76 13.03
CA ARG A 78 11.05 8.59 13.40
C ARG A 78 9.80 7.79 13.71
N ALA A 79 9.60 6.67 13.03
CA ALA A 79 8.45 5.78 13.23
C ALA A 79 8.47 5.05 14.58
N GLY A 80 9.67 4.81 15.14
CA GLY A 80 9.87 4.19 16.45
C GLY A 80 9.97 2.67 16.40
N PRO A 81 9.92 1.99 17.56
CA PRO A 81 10.40 0.61 17.71
C PRO A 81 9.56 -0.47 17.01
N ARG A 82 8.35 -0.13 16.53
CA ARG A 82 7.52 -1.05 15.72
C ARG A 82 7.93 -1.09 14.25
N ALA A 83 8.79 -0.16 13.81
CA ALA A 83 9.25 -0.06 12.43
C ALA A 83 10.55 -0.83 12.21
N VAL A 84 10.54 -1.76 11.27
CA VAL A 84 11.69 -2.58 10.92
C VAL A 84 12.20 -2.20 9.52
N PRO A 85 13.48 -1.84 9.38
CA PRO A 85 14.07 -1.49 8.09
C PRO A 85 14.36 -2.76 7.27
N LEU A 86 13.86 -2.82 6.04
CA LEU A 86 14.03 -3.94 5.10
C LEU A 86 14.65 -3.48 3.76
N ALA A 87 15.48 -2.42 3.79
CA ALA A 87 16.11 -1.86 2.61
C ALA A 87 17.03 -2.87 1.90
N GLY A 88 16.67 -3.24 0.67
CA GLY A 88 17.40 -4.24 -0.12
C GLY A 88 17.36 -5.65 0.44
N ALA A 89 16.56 -5.91 1.48
CA ALA A 89 16.48 -7.22 2.14
C ALA A 89 15.57 -8.20 1.39
N LEU A 90 14.62 -7.69 0.60
CA LEU A 90 13.57 -8.49 -0.02
C LEU A 90 13.74 -8.55 -1.55
N PRO A 91 13.95 -9.74 -2.14
CA PRO A 91 13.70 -9.98 -3.54
C PRO A 91 12.24 -9.65 -3.91
N LEU A 92 11.97 -9.42 -5.21
CA LEU A 92 10.65 -8.98 -5.68
C LEU A 92 9.49 -9.89 -5.24
N GLY A 93 9.71 -11.22 -5.25
CA GLY A 93 8.70 -12.19 -4.81
C GLY A 93 8.38 -12.08 -3.32
N GLU A 94 9.39 -11.86 -2.48
CA GLU A 94 9.23 -11.71 -1.03
C GLU A 94 8.61 -10.37 -0.67
N LEU A 95 8.95 -9.30 -1.40
CA LEU A 95 8.26 -8.02 -1.30
C LEU A 95 6.76 -8.18 -1.62
N GLY A 96 6.43 -8.94 -2.66
CA GLY A 96 5.05 -9.28 -3.01
C GLY A 96 4.35 -10.05 -1.87
N ALA A 97 4.99 -11.05 -1.28
CA ALA A 97 4.43 -11.81 -0.15
C ALA A 97 4.20 -10.93 1.09
N LEU A 98 5.14 -10.03 1.41
CA LEU A 98 4.98 -9.06 2.49
C LEU A 98 3.80 -8.12 2.22
N ILE A 99 3.68 -7.59 1.01
CA ILE A 99 2.57 -6.71 0.63
C ILE A 99 1.23 -7.47 0.67
N GLU A 100 1.16 -8.72 0.19
CA GLU A 100 -0.08 -9.53 0.21
C GLU A 100 -0.57 -9.81 1.64
N THR A 101 0.35 -9.85 2.59
CA THR A 101 0.07 -10.17 3.99
C THR A 101 -0.21 -8.95 4.84
N ALA A 102 0.06 -7.74 4.34
CA ALA A 102 -0.22 -6.48 5.02
C ALA A 102 -1.71 -6.09 4.96
N ASP A 103 -2.15 -5.29 5.91
CA ASP A 103 -3.49 -4.69 5.93
C ASP A 103 -3.53 -3.35 5.20
N LEU A 104 -2.37 -2.71 5.04
CA LEU A 104 -2.22 -1.46 4.30
C LEU A 104 -0.79 -1.29 3.76
N LEU A 105 -0.69 -0.73 2.55
CA LEU A 105 0.53 -0.15 2.00
C LEU A 105 0.41 1.39 2.03
N LEU A 106 1.40 2.06 2.62
CA LEU A 106 1.62 3.50 2.51
C LEU A 106 2.86 3.72 1.63
N SER A 107 2.71 4.35 0.46
CA SER A 107 3.80 4.46 -0.51
C SER A 107 3.68 5.71 -1.36
N ASN A 108 4.79 6.16 -1.93
CA ASN A 108 4.73 6.97 -3.16
C ASN A 108 4.18 6.11 -4.31
N ASN A 109 3.65 6.75 -5.36
CA ASN A 109 3.24 6.05 -6.57
C ASN A 109 4.45 5.45 -7.31
N SER A 110 4.75 4.19 -7.00
CA SER A 110 5.88 3.42 -7.53
C SER A 110 5.52 1.93 -7.66
N GLY A 111 6.49 1.07 -7.99
CA GLY A 111 6.27 -0.37 -8.22
C GLY A 111 5.43 -1.08 -7.15
N PRO A 112 5.71 -0.91 -5.84
CA PRO A 112 4.92 -1.48 -4.75
C PRO A 112 3.42 -1.17 -4.79
N VAL A 113 3.02 0.02 -5.24
CA VAL A 113 1.60 0.38 -5.37
C VAL A 113 0.89 -0.51 -6.40
N HIS A 114 1.56 -0.83 -7.51
CA HIS A 114 1.03 -1.73 -8.52
C HIS A 114 1.00 -3.19 -8.05
N LEU A 115 2.00 -3.62 -7.27
CA LEU A 115 1.99 -4.93 -6.61
C LEU A 115 0.80 -5.04 -5.65
N ALA A 116 0.60 -4.04 -4.78
CA ALA A 116 -0.54 -4.01 -3.86
C ALA A 116 -1.89 -4.06 -4.59
N ALA A 117 -2.02 -3.32 -5.70
CA ALA A 117 -3.22 -3.39 -6.53
C ALA A 117 -3.47 -4.79 -7.12
N ALA A 118 -2.42 -5.48 -7.58
CA ALA A 118 -2.53 -6.85 -8.09
C ALA A 118 -2.86 -7.88 -7.00
N LEU A 119 -2.36 -7.66 -5.77
CA LEU A 119 -2.52 -8.57 -4.63
C LEU A 119 -3.79 -8.30 -3.80
N GLY A 120 -4.43 -7.15 -4.03
CA GLY A 120 -5.64 -6.72 -3.32
C GLY A 120 -5.38 -6.03 -1.98
N THR A 121 -4.15 -5.59 -1.72
CA THR A 121 -3.76 -4.89 -0.49
C THR A 121 -4.19 -3.43 -0.55
N PRO A 122 -4.93 -2.90 0.45
CA PRO A 122 -5.33 -1.49 0.47
C PRO A 122 -4.13 -0.53 0.41
N VAL A 123 -4.29 0.60 -0.29
CA VAL A 123 -3.18 1.53 -0.55
C VAL A 123 -3.52 2.98 -0.18
N VAL A 124 -2.65 3.61 0.61
CA VAL A 124 -2.51 5.08 0.63
C VAL A 124 -1.38 5.45 -0.32
N ASP A 125 -1.74 6.05 -1.44
CA ASP A 125 -0.87 6.37 -2.56
C ASP A 125 -0.57 7.86 -2.60
N LEU A 126 0.67 8.23 -2.27
CA LEU A 126 1.18 9.60 -2.34
C LEU A 126 1.64 9.87 -3.77
N TYR A 127 0.91 10.70 -4.52
CA TYR A 127 1.08 10.78 -5.96
C TYR A 127 1.36 12.19 -6.49
N ALA A 128 2.51 12.39 -7.15
CA ALA A 128 2.88 13.66 -7.79
C ALA A 128 2.13 13.99 -9.10
N LEU A 129 0.89 13.51 -9.27
CA LEU A 129 0.00 13.85 -10.39
C LEU A 129 0.61 13.62 -11.79
N THR A 130 1.44 12.60 -11.99
CA THR A 130 2.17 12.40 -13.26
C THR A 130 1.26 11.86 -14.39
N ASN A 131 0.55 10.76 -14.14
CA ASN A 131 -0.36 10.14 -15.10
C ASN A 131 -1.58 9.56 -14.36
N PRO A 132 -2.79 10.11 -14.53
CA PRO A 132 -3.96 9.62 -13.82
C PRO A 132 -4.30 8.15 -14.11
N GLN A 133 -3.78 7.56 -15.20
CA GLN A 133 -3.96 6.13 -15.48
C GLN A 133 -3.14 5.20 -14.57
N HIS A 134 -2.15 5.71 -13.84
CA HIS A 134 -1.24 4.93 -13.00
C HIS A 134 -1.69 4.88 -11.52
N THR A 135 -2.87 5.38 -11.18
CA THR A 135 -3.44 5.22 -9.85
C THR A 135 -3.75 3.74 -9.56
N PRO A 136 -3.86 3.31 -8.28
CA PRO A 136 -4.09 1.92 -7.91
C PRO A 136 -5.33 1.33 -8.61
N TRP A 137 -5.13 0.24 -9.36
CA TRP A 137 -6.19 -0.32 -10.19
C TRP A 137 -7.10 -1.27 -9.40
N ARG A 138 -8.37 -0.91 -9.24
CA ARG A 138 -9.46 -1.76 -8.69
C ARG A 138 -9.17 -2.39 -7.31
N VAL A 139 -8.39 -1.70 -6.48
CA VAL A 139 -8.12 -2.04 -5.09
C VAL A 139 -8.65 -0.92 -4.18
N PRO A 140 -9.05 -1.18 -2.92
CA PRO A 140 -9.35 -0.08 -1.98
C PRO A 140 -8.14 0.85 -1.85
N HIS A 141 -8.30 2.13 -2.17
CA HIS A 141 -7.19 3.06 -2.09
C HIS A 141 -7.63 4.50 -1.81
N ARG A 142 -6.65 5.32 -1.46
CA ARG A 142 -6.72 6.78 -1.40
C ARG A 142 -5.50 7.34 -2.12
N VAL A 143 -5.72 8.07 -3.20
CA VAL A 143 -4.67 8.85 -3.86
C VAL A 143 -4.64 10.22 -3.21
N LEU A 144 -3.48 10.61 -2.68
CA LEU A 144 -3.29 11.90 -2.01
C LEU A 144 -2.33 12.76 -2.82
N ASN A 145 -2.77 13.98 -3.08
CA ASN A 145 -2.06 15.03 -3.80
C ASN A 145 -2.79 16.36 -3.61
N VAL A 146 -2.14 17.45 -4.00
CA VAL A 146 -2.75 18.77 -4.15
C VAL A 146 -2.81 19.09 -5.64
N ASP A 147 -3.98 19.50 -6.15
CA ASP A 147 -4.15 19.92 -7.54
C ASP A 147 -3.34 21.20 -7.80
N VAL A 148 -2.62 21.23 -8.92
CA VAL A 148 -1.71 22.33 -9.28
C VAL A 148 -1.71 22.57 -10.79
N PRO A 149 -1.34 23.77 -11.26
CA PRO A 149 -1.29 24.08 -12.70
C PRO A 149 -0.32 23.17 -13.49
N CYS A 150 0.81 22.78 -12.89
CA CYS A 150 1.81 21.94 -13.53
C CYS A 150 1.49 20.43 -13.49
N ARG A 151 0.26 20.03 -13.14
CA ARG A 151 -0.15 18.61 -13.10
C ARG A 151 0.12 17.91 -14.44
N ASN A 152 0.26 16.60 -14.41
CA ASN A 152 0.70 15.76 -15.52
C ASN A 152 2.13 16.05 -16.01
N CYS A 153 2.97 16.71 -15.19
CA CYS A 153 4.40 16.82 -15.49
C CYS A 153 5.13 15.50 -15.20
N TYR A 154 6.15 15.21 -16.01
CA TYR A 154 6.98 14.00 -15.90
C TYR A 154 8.40 14.28 -15.39
N ARG A 155 8.63 15.46 -14.81
CA ARG A 155 9.96 15.90 -14.36
C ARG A 155 10.49 14.96 -13.28
N SER A 156 11.77 14.57 -13.36
CA SER A 156 12.42 13.74 -12.32
C SER A 156 12.84 14.53 -11.08
N VAL A 157 13.04 15.84 -11.25
CA VAL A 157 13.31 16.83 -10.20
C VAL A 157 12.29 17.95 -10.37
N CYS A 158 11.62 18.34 -9.28
CA CYS A 158 10.62 19.41 -9.32
C CYS A 158 11.32 20.77 -9.37
N ASP A 159 10.87 21.64 -10.26
CA ASP A 159 11.36 23.03 -10.39
C ASP A 159 10.34 24.06 -9.85
N GLN A 160 9.21 23.59 -9.32
CA GLN A 160 8.20 24.46 -8.74
C GLN A 160 8.60 24.85 -7.31
N PRO A 161 8.47 26.14 -6.93
CA PRO A 161 8.73 26.58 -5.57
C PRO A 161 7.93 25.76 -4.55
N GLY A 162 8.61 25.11 -3.62
CA GLY A 162 7.99 24.31 -2.56
C GLY A 162 7.36 22.98 -2.99
N HIS A 163 7.48 22.57 -4.26
CA HIS A 163 6.95 21.29 -4.78
C HIS A 163 5.51 20.97 -4.31
N PRO A 164 4.54 21.85 -4.65
CA PRO A 164 3.24 21.90 -3.96
C PRO A 164 2.36 20.67 -4.18
N CYS A 165 2.46 19.99 -5.34
CA CYS A 165 1.57 18.86 -5.66
C CYS A 165 1.68 17.69 -4.68
N LEU A 166 2.88 17.42 -4.18
CA LEU A 166 3.14 16.31 -3.27
C LEU A 166 3.49 16.80 -1.87
N LEU A 167 4.28 17.86 -1.74
CA LEU A 167 4.65 18.39 -0.42
C LEU A 167 3.53 19.22 0.23
N GLY A 168 2.45 19.52 -0.50
CA GLY A 168 1.22 20.05 0.06
C GLY A 168 0.40 19.01 0.84
N VAL A 169 0.65 17.70 0.64
CA VAL A 169 -0.02 16.64 1.41
C VAL A 169 0.55 16.58 2.83
N SER A 170 -0.30 16.76 3.83
CA SER A 170 0.07 16.76 5.24
C SER A 170 0.13 15.35 5.83
N VAL A 171 0.76 15.21 7.00
CA VAL A 171 0.75 13.96 7.78
C VAL A 171 -0.67 13.62 8.23
N ASP A 172 -1.48 14.63 8.56
CA ASP A 172 -2.88 14.45 8.95
C ASP A 172 -3.72 13.84 7.82
N ASP A 173 -3.51 14.27 6.58
CA ASP A 173 -4.20 13.70 5.41
C ASP A 173 -3.91 12.21 5.27
N VAL A 174 -2.64 11.80 5.46
CA VAL A 174 -2.20 10.40 5.41
C VAL A 174 -2.83 9.58 6.52
N VAL A 175 -2.83 10.10 7.76
CA VAL A 175 -3.44 9.43 8.92
C VAL A 175 -4.94 9.28 8.73
N ALA A 176 -5.63 10.34 8.30
CA ALA A 176 -7.06 10.33 8.04
C ALA A 176 -7.44 9.35 6.92
N ALA A 177 -6.67 9.33 5.83
CA ALA A 177 -6.85 8.40 4.72
C ALA A 177 -6.70 6.93 5.15
N THR A 178 -5.67 6.65 5.97
CA THR A 178 -5.43 5.32 6.54
C THR A 178 -6.62 4.85 7.37
N HIS A 179 -7.07 5.68 8.32
CA HIS A 179 -8.26 5.37 9.13
C HIS A 179 -9.51 5.14 8.28
N ALA A 180 -9.73 5.93 7.24
CA ALA A 180 -10.87 5.78 6.35
C ALA A 180 -10.85 4.45 5.59
N LEU A 181 -9.66 4.02 5.14
CA LEU A 181 -9.48 2.73 4.45
C LEU A 181 -9.69 1.55 5.38
N LEU A 182 -9.07 1.53 6.56
CA LEU A 182 -9.22 0.43 7.52
C LEU A 182 -10.69 0.23 7.91
N ARG A 183 -11.41 1.32 8.24
CA ARG A 183 -12.86 1.26 8.50
C ARG A 183 -13.67 0.76 7.30
N GLY A 184 -13.25 1.11 6.08
CA GLY A 184 -13.89 0.66 4.84
C GLY A 184 -13.74 -0.85 4.64
N SER A 185 -12.54 -1.37 4.88
CA SER A 185 -12.22 -2.79 4.81
C SER A 185 -13.02 -3.61 5.83
N GLU A 186 -13.09 -3.14 7.08
CA GLU A 186 -13.89 -3.78 8.14
C GLU A 186 -15.38 -3.85 7.77
N ARG A 187 -15.96 -2.76 7.28
CA ARG A 187 -17.36 -2.75 6.80
C ARG A 187 -17.58 -3.69 5.62
N HIS A 188 -16.61 -3.79 4.71
CA HIS A 188 -16.71 -4.70 3.57
C HIS A 188 -16.66 -6.16 4.03
N ALA A 189 -15.74 -6.50 4.94
CA ALA A 189 -15.64 -7.82 5.55
C ALA A 189 -16.95 -8.21 6.26
N LEU A 190 -17.50 -7.33 7.10
CA LEU A 190 -18.77 -7.56 7.81
C LEU A 190 -19.94 -7.79 6.83
N ARG A 191 -20.04 -6.99 5.77
CA ARG A 191 -21.07 -7.15 4.73
C ARG A 191 -20.91 -8.46 3.94
N ALA A 192 -19.67 -8.85 3.64
CA ALA A 192 -19.38 -10.11 2.96
C ALA A 192 -19.76 -11.31 3.84
N ALA A 193 -19.41 -11.29 5.12
CA ALA A 193 -19.80 -12.31 6.09
C ALA A 193 -21.33 -12.41 6.23
N ALA A 194 -22.03 -11.28 6.38
CA ALA A 194 -23.49 -11.24 6.44
C ALA A 194 -24.16 -11.81 5.18
N ARG A 195 -23.61 -11.53 3.99
CA ARG A 195 -24.10 -12.10 2.72
C ARG A 195 -23.86 -13.61 2.64
N ALA A 196 -22.68 -14.09 3.06
CA ALA A 196 -22.38 -15.52 3.07
C ALA A 196 -23.34 -16.28 4.01
N ALA A 197 -23.58 -15.73 5.21
CA ALA A 197 -24.56 -16.27 6.16
C ALA A 197 -25.98 -16.30 5.58
N ALA A 198 -26.40 -15.25 4.86
CA ALA A 198 -27.73 -15.17 4.26
C ALA A 198 -27.97 -16.12 3.08
N HIS A 199 -26.92 -16.59 2.38
CA HIS A 199 -27.03 -17.47 1.21
C HIS A 199 -26.80 -18.95 1.54
N GLY A 200 -26.67 -19.33 2.82
CA GLY A 200 -26.40 -20.72 3.23
C GLY A 200 -25.07 -21.27 2.70
N ALA A 201 -24.21 -20.42 2.15
CA ALA A 201 -22.92 -20.81 1.63
C ALA A 201 -21.92 -20.82 2.78
N ALA A 202 -21.44 -22.02 3.15
CA ALA A 202 -20.30 -22.13 4.05
C ALA A 202 -19.17 -21.23 3.52
N PRO A 203 -18.50 -20.45 4.38
CA PRO A 203 -17.37 -19.64 3.94
C PRO A 203 -16.37 -20.59 3.27
N VAL A 204 -15.99 -20.26 2.03
CA VAL A 204 -14.86 -20.93 1.39
C VAL A 204 -13.66 -20.59 2.24
N ALA A 205 -13.26 -21.53 3.11
CA ALA A 205 -12.08 -21.42 3.93
C ALA A 205 -10.90 -21.19 2.97
N VAL A 206 -10.35 -19.98 2.99
CA VAL A 206 -9.07 -19.73 2.35
C VAL A 206 -8.08 -20.56 3.16
N ASN A 207 -7.44 -21.54 2.52
CA ASN A 207 -6.48 -22.41 3.18
C ASN A 207 -5.38 -21.55 3.82
N ALA A 208 -5.42 -21.40 5.15
CA ALA A 208 -4.53 -20.55 5.92
C ALA A 208 -3.10 -21.12 6.02
N SER A 209 -2.92 -22.39 5.65
CA SER A 209 -1.66 -23.12 5.82
C SER A 209 -0.50 -22.61 4.96
N ASN A 210 -0.74 -21.73 3.98
CA ASN A 210 0.31 -21.14 3.13
C ASN A 210 0.49 -19.62 3.31
N VAL A 211 -0.17 -18.99 4.28
CA VAL A 211 -0.04 -17.54 4.52
C VAL A 211 0.97 -17.31 5.63
N ILE A 212 2.15 -16.80 5.29
CA ILE A 212 3.15 -16.39 6.30
C ILE A 212 2.55 -15.22 7.10
N PRO A 213 2.45 -15.30 8.44
CA PRO A 213 1.97 -14.20 9.25
C PRO A 213 2.86 -12.97 9.10
N PHE A 214 2.28 -11.77 9.09
CA PHE A 214 3.03 -10.52 8.89
C PHE A 214 4.19 -10.36 9.91
N ALA A 215 3.96 -10.76 11.16
CA ALA A 215 5.00 -10.81 12.19
C ALA A 215 6.19 -11.71 11.79
N HIS A 216 5.93 -12.88 11.22
CA HIS A 216 6.98 -13.79 10.73
C HIS A 216 7.73 -13.25 9.50
N ALA A 217 7.06 -12.45 8.67
CA ALA A 217 7.70 -11.81 7.51
C ALA A 217 8.71 -10.74 7.94
N ILE A 218 8.51 -10.11 9.10
CA ILE A 218 9.40 -9.08 9.63
C ILE A 218 10.56 -9.67 10.46
N THR A 219 10.34 -10.77 11.19
CA THR A 219 11.35 -11.33 12.12
C THR A 219 12.41 -12.22 11.47
N ARG A 220 12.40 -12.42 10.15
CA ARG A 220 13.36 -13.29 9.42
C ARG A 220 14.57 -12.52 8.85
N SER A 221 14.77 -11.27 9.23
CA SER A 221 15.88 -10.41 8.77
C SER A 221 16.96 -10.26 9.84
#